data_AF-A0A7Y6XH04-F1
#
_entry.id   AF-A0A7Y6XH04-F1
#
_cell.length_a   1.000
_cell.length_b   1.000
_cell.length_c   1.000
_cell.angle_alpha   90.00
_cell.angle_beta   90.00
_cell.angle_gamma   90.00
#
_symmetry.space_group_name_H-M   'P 1'
#
loop_
_entity.id
_entity.type
_entity.pdbx_description
1 polymer ?
#
loop_
_entity_poly.entity_id
_entity_poly.type
_entity_poly.pdbx_seq_one_letter_code
_entity_poly.pdbx_strand_id
1 'polypeptide(L)'
;MRLLAVPVPGGVLVLLLACWATVSFAETGATSSEPPPVRRALVVAYNGSDSPGMPPLRYADDDGVRWMETFQRLGVDVVLLTVADADTAEAERERLTGARVPTLAALDEAVASLAQRNAADRAAGRTVDFLFVYVGHGRTGESARAYLTLADGRLDQEALYSRVVERAEADYVHLLVDACHAAGVVGSRGADPLVLRRLRRALEQEQLAGHPSVGAIFAESNEGETHEWSRIRAGVFSHAARSALMGGADVNGDGRVEYSELDAFVAAAIRGVKSPQARLALRTFPPTLSPSRALIGPVPDGPRIDLPATPRGARISVEDTSGVRLADAHQAAGEALALALPKRDAYWLRTPGGEARVRLEDLKEGRLPRPSPPEVAQRGAAEESLLQGLFALPFGRDFYEGYVTSAGGPAVDFSRAVTPGDPSSLPRSLGLEVGLTLGAPPLGGRGVARGLSLSWRVPGPGIIRWGARASYSLAPDAWVDSATLQRVSVLAMGGLSGRGTLAPFAELGAGWLMTVVDRPGRREGDSLGLTARGAAGLRWRAGDFAVRGAFGLDFDGVRVDGHRRGRWIPGVELGLER
;
A
#
# COMPACT_ATOMS: atom_id res chain seq x y z
N MET A 1 46.34 -35.47 -71.87
CA MET A 1 46.85 -34.15 -71.44
C MET A 1 46.41 -33.93 -70.00
N ARG A 2 47.37 -33.55 -69.13
CA ARG A 2 47.27 -33.01 -67.74
C ARG A 2 45.87 -32.47 -67.32
N LEU A 3 45.38 -32.51 -66.07
CA LEU A 3 45.98 -32.53 -64.72
C LEU A 3 44.88 -32.87 -63.67
N LEU A 4 45.32 -33.26 -62.48
CA LEU A 4 44.55 -33.61 -61.27
C LEU A 4 44.07 -32.40 -60.43
N ALA A 5 43.07 -32.70 -59.58
CA ALA A 5 42.76 -32.18 -58.22
C ALA A 5 41.83 -30.95 -58.03
N VAL A 6 40.72 -31.18 -57.28
CA VAL A 6 40.39 -30.68 -55.92
C VAL A 6 38.85 -30.66 -55.72
N PRO A 7 38.28 -31.22 -54.64
CA PRO A 7 36.90 -30.98 -54.23
C PRO A 7 36.82 -29.97 -53.06
N VAL A 8 35.77 -29.13 -53.05
CA VAL A 8 35.34 -28.32 -51.89
C VAL A 8 33.88 -28.72 -51.59
N PRO A 9 33.52 -29.13 -50.36
CA PRO A 9 32.13 -29.36 -50.00
C PRO A 9 31.54 -28.05 -49.46
N GLY A 10 30.58 -27.49 -50.18
CA GLY A 10 29.76 -26.37 -49.75
C GLY A 10 28.35 -26.81 -49.38
N GLY A 11 27.90 -26.37 -48.21
CA GLY A 11 26.48 -26.12 -47.96
C GLY A 11 25.69 -27.28 -47.33
N VAL A 12 25.69 -27.31 -46.00
CA VAL A 12 24.66 -28.00 -45.22
C VAL A 12 23.33 -27.29 -45.43
N LEU A 13 22.37 -28.06 -45.94
CA LEU A 13 20.95 -27.75 -46.10
C LEU A 13 20.28 -27.63 -44.71
N VAL A 14 19.80 -26.44 -44.35
CA VAL A 14 18.88 -26.24 -43.21
C VAL A 14 17.46 -26.32 -43.75
N LEU A 15 16.74 -27.39 -43.38
CA LEU A 15 15.30 -27.51 -43.58
C LEU A 15 14.57 -26.57 -42.61
N LEU A 16 13.94 -25.53 -43.17
CA LEU A 16 12.88 -24.76 -42.51
C LEU A 16 11.54 -25.43 -42.82
N LEU A 17 11.00 -26.17 -41.84
CA LEU A 17 9.60 -26.60 -41.84
C LEU A 17 8.79 -25.53 -41.10
N ALA A 18 8.10 -24.70 -41.88
CA ALA A 18 7.11 -23.76 -41.41
C ALA A 18 5.80 -24.51 -41.08
N CYS A 19 5.53 -24.72 -39.79
CA CYS A 19 4.18 -24.99 -39.32
C CYS A 19 3.48 -23.64 -39.09
N TRP A 20 2.63 -23.25 -40.05
CA TRP A 20 1.62 -22.22 -39.85
C TRP A 20 0.52 -22.80 -38.96
N ALA A 21 0.59 -22.54 -37.65
CA ALA A 21 -0.57 -22.59 -36.78
C ALA A 21 -1.13 -21.17 -36.70
N THR A 22 -2.19 -20.91 -37.46
CA THR A 22 -3.05 -19.74 -37.28
C THR A 22 -3.76 -19.87 -35.94
N VAL A 23 -3.13 -19.34 -34.89
CA VAL A 23 -3.84 -19.04 -33.63
C VAL A 23 -4.65 -17.79 -33.91
N SER A 24 -5.96 -17.96 -34.16
CA SER A 24 -6.92 -16.89 -33.98
C SER A 24 -6.82 -16.43 -32.53
N PHE A 25 -6.13 -15.31 -32.31
CA PHE A 25 -6.31 -14.54 -31.09
C PHE A 25 -7.74 -14.01 -31.11
N ALA A 26 -8.65 -14.77 -30.50
CA ALA A 26 -9.86 -14.18 -29.99
C ALA A 26 -9.41 -13.13 -28.96
N GLU A 27 -9.60 -11.86 -29.29
CA GLU A 27 -9.63 -10.79 -28.30
C GLU A 27 -10.79 -11.07 -27.34
N THR A 28 -10.57 -11.92 -26.35
CA THR A 28 -11.30 -11.82 -25.07
C THR A 28 -10.69 -10.67 -24.27
N GLY A 29 -10.77 -9.47 -24.86
CA GLY A 29 -10.53 -8.20 -24.22
C GLY A 29 -11.84 -7.64 -23.70
N ALA A 30 -12.34 -8.22 -22.62
CA ALA A 30 -13.37 -7.61 -21.79
C ALA A 30 -13.17 -8.13 -20.37
N THR A 31 -12.16 -7.60 -19.67
CA THR A 31 -12.31 -7.41 -18.23
C THR A 31 -13.46 -6.42 -18.07
N SER A 32 -14.66 -6.93 -17.85
CA SER A 32 -15.76 -6.12 -17.35
C SER A 32 -15.37 -5.68 -15.93
N SER A 33 -14.57 -4.61 -15.83
CA SER A 33 -14.52 -3.85 -14.59
C SER A 33 -15.90 -3.25 -14.45
N GLU A 34 -16.73 -3.84 -13.59
CA GLU A 34 -17.99 -3.24 -13.17
C GLU A 34 -17.71 -1.77 -12.83
N PRO A 35 -18.49 -0.81 -13.35
CA PRO A 35 -18.26 0.59 -13.08
C PRO A 35 -18.22 0.81 -11.57
N PRO A 36 -17.35 1.71 -11.07
CA PRO A 36 -17.25 1.94 -9.63
C PRO A 36 -18.62 2.33 -9.06
N PRO A 37 -18.95 1.90 -7.83
CA PRO A 37 -20.25 2.19 -7.26
C PRO A 37 -20.43 3.69 -7.09
N VAL A 38 -21.68 4.16 -7.24
CA VAL A 38 -22.04 5.52 -6.88
C VAL A 38 -22.04 5.60 -5.35
N ARG A 39 -21.28 6.55 -4.79
CA ARG A 39 -21.17 6.70 -3.34
C ARG A 39 -21.81 7.98 -2.88
N ARG A 40 -22.63 7.87 -1.84
CA ARG A 40 -23.18 9.02 -1.13
C ARG A 40 -22.95 8.91 0.36
N ALA A 41 -22.73 10.03 1.02
CA ALA A 41 -22.54 10.08 2.46
C ALA A 41 -23.54 11.03 3.13
N LEU A 42 -23.99 10.62 4.31
CA LEU A 42 -24.63 11.49 5.29
C LEU A 42 -23.70 11.61 6.49
N VAL A 43 -23.17 12.81 6.70
CA VAL A 43 -22.32 13.13 7.85
C VAL A 43 -23.15 13.89 8.88
N VAL A 44 -23.21 13.36 10.10
CA VAL A 44 -23.89 13.97 11.24
C VAL A 44 -22.85 14.28 12.31
N ALA A 45 -22.71 15.56 12.64
CA ALA A 45 -21.70 16.05 13.57
C ALA A 45 -22.35 16.99 14.58
N TYR A 46 -22.30 16.65 15.87
CA TYR A 46 -22.99 17.44 16.89
C TYR A 46 -22.19 17.59 18.18
N ASN A 47 -21.92 18.85 18.53
CA ASN A 47 -21.20 19.19 19.75
C ASN A 47 -22.04 19.06 21.03
N GLY A 48 -23.36 19.22 20.93
CA GLY A 48 -24.22 19.32 22.11
C GLY A 48 -24.39 18.01 22.88
N SER A 49 -24.69 18.16 24.17
CA SER A 49 -25.05 17.06 25.06
C SER A 49 -26.46 17.24 25.58
N ASP A 50 -27.18 16.14 25.82
CA ASP A 50 -28.53 16.12 26.38
C ASP A 50 -28.54 15.89 27.90
N SER A 51 -27.37 15.83 28.54
CA SER A 51 -27.23 15.54 29.97
C SER A 51 -26.82 16.78 30.77
N PRO A 52 -27.54 17.10 31.87
CA PRO A 52 -27.10 18.11 32.82
C PRO A 52 -25.69 17.78 33.34
N GLY A 53 -24.78 18.76 33.28
CA GLY A 53 -23.41 18.64 33.79
C GLY A 53 -22.38 18.04 32.82
N MET A 54 -22.78 17.63 31.61
CA MET A 54 -21.83 17.22 30.56
C MET A 54 -21.58 18.40 29.63
N PRO A 55 -20.33 18.90 29.50
CA PRO A 55 -20.04 19.98 28.58
C PRO A 55 -20.23 19.55 27.12
N PRO A 56 -20.58 20.49 26.22
CA PRO A 56 -20.53 20.22 24.79
C PRO A 56 -19.09 19.86 24.37
N LEU A 57 -19.01 19.06 23.32
CA LEU A 57 -17.78 18.83 22.58
C LEU A 57 -17.32 20.13 21.91
N ARG A 58 -16.03 20.18 21.59
CA ARG A 58 -15.38 21.37 21.03
C ARG A 58 -15.15 21.28 19.54
N TYR A 59 -15.03 20.10 18.97
CA TYR A 59 -14.52 19.91 17.61
C TYR A 59 -15.32 18.89 16.79
N ALA A 60 -16.47 18.38 17.25
CA ALA A 60 -17.24 17.42 16.45
C ALA A 60 -17.78 18.08 15.17
N ASP A 61 -18.14 19.36 15.22
CA ASP A 61 -18.48 20.19 14.07
C ASP A 61 -17.30 20.42 13.10
N ASP A 62 -16.11 20.78 13.58
CA ASP A 62 -14.87 20.81 12.76
C ASP A 62 -14.68 19.46 12.06
N ASP A 63 -14.85 18.37 12.81
CA ASP A 63 -14.65 17.00 12.35
C ASP A 63 -15.66 16.61 11.27
N GLY A 64 -16.91 17.05 11.42
CA GLY A 64 -17.96 16.90 10.41
C GLY A 64 -17.63 17.59 9.10
N VAL A 65 -17.11 18.82 9.16
CA VAL A 65 -16.65 19.56 7.96
C VAL A 65 -15.49 18.82 7.29
N ARG A 66 -14.55 18.27 8.07
CA ARG A 66 -13.41 17.50 7.54
C ARG A 66 -13.83 16.17 6.93
N TRP A 67 -14.79 15.47 7.52
CA TRP A 67 -15.37 14.27 6.92
C TRP A 67 -16.03 14.58 5.58
N MET A 68 -16.82 15.65 5.51
CA MET A 68 -17.42 16.10 4.27
C MET A 68 -16.37 16.41 3.20
N GLU A 69 -15.34 17.17 3.56
CA GLU A 69 -14.27 17.54 2.64
C GLU A 69 -13.49 16.31 2.14
N THR A 70 -13.12 15.39 3.04
CA THR A 70 -12.43 14.15 2.67
C THR A 70 -13.28 13.31 1.73
N PHE A 71 -14.57 13.13 2.02
CA PHE A 71 -15.46 12.35 1.16
C PHE A 71 -15.66 12.99 -0.21
N GLN A 72 -15.84 14.32 -0.28
CA GLN A 72 -15.90 15.03 -1.56
C GLN A 72 -14.61 14.86 -2.37
N ARG A 73 -13.43 14.93 -1.74
CA ARG A 73 -12.15 14.65 -2.40
C ARG A 73 -12.10 13.24 -2.97
N LEU A 74 -12.71 12.28 -2.29
CA LEU A 74 -12.71 10.88 -2.67
C LEU A 74 -13.88 10.52 -3.62
N GLY A 75 -14.62 11.51 -4.13
CA GLY A 75 -15.66 11.33 -5.14
C GLY A 75 -17.02 10.94 -4.59
N VAL A 76 -17.27 11.19 -3.29
CA VAL A 76 -18.54 10.90 -2.63
C VAL A 76 -19.41 12.16 -2.58
N ASP A 77 -20.68 12.01 -2.88
CA ASP A 77 -21.70 13.06 -2.78
C ASP A 77 -22.21 13.15 -1.32
N VAL A 78 -22.01 14.29 -0.67
CA VAL A 78 -22.15 14.40 0.80
C VAL A 78 -23.26 15.38 1.20
N VAL A 79 -24.07 14.96 2.18
CA VAL A 79 -24.95 15.86 2.97
C VAL A 79 -24.38 15.98 4.37
N LEU A 80 -24.19 17.21 4.85
CA LEU A 80 -23.70 17.51 6.20
C LEU A 80 -24.83 18.03 7.09
N LEU A 81 -25.01 17.39 8.24
CA LEU A 81 -25.86 17.87 9.32
C LEU A 81 -24.98 18.25 10.52
N THR A 82 -24.89 19.54 10.84
CA THR A 82 -24.09 20.04 11.96
C THR A 82 -24.57 21.40 12.46
N VAL A 83 -24.15 21.75 13.68
CA VAL A 83 -24.24 23.11 14.21
C VAL A 83 -22.81 23.58 14.45
N ALA A 84 -22.31 24.42 13.54
CA ALA A 84 -20.99 25.03 13.69
C ALA A 84 -20.99 25.99 14.88
N ASP A 85 -19.97 25.89 15.71
CA ASP A 85 -19.68 26.91 16.71
C ASP A 85 -19.12 28.19 16.06
N ALA A 86 -18.81 29.21 16.87
CA ALA A 86 -18.37 30.50 16.35
C ALA A 86 -17.05 30.39 15.55
N ASP A 87 -16.11 29.58 16.03
CA ASP A 87 -14.80 29.42 15.42
C ASP A 87 -14.92 28.67 14.08
N THR A 88 -15.70 27.58 14.06
CA THR A 88 -15.98 26.79 12.85
C THR A 88 -16.79 27.58 11.83
N ALA A 89 -17.79 28.34 12.27
CA ALA A 89 -18.61 29.17 11.38
C ALA A 89 -17.80 30.30 10.71
N GLU A 90 -16.80 30.84 11.41
CA GLU A 90 -15.88 31.82 10.84
C GLU A 90 -14.91 31.18 9.85
N ALA A 91 -14.24 30.08 10.25
CA ALA A 91 -13.20 29.44 9.46
C ALA A 91 -13.75 28.70 8.21
N GLU A 92 -14.94 28.10 8.30
CA GLU A 92 -15.47 27.16 7.31
C GLU A 92 -16.74 27.66 6.62
N ARG A 93 -16.97 28.98 6.64
CA ARG A 93 -18.20 29.63 6.12
C ARG A 93 -18.65 29.11 4.75
N GLU A 94 -17.73 29.00 3.80
CA GLU A 94 -18.03 28.52 2.44
C GLU A 94 -18.53 27.07 2.46
N ARG A 95 -17.85 26.20 3.22
CA ARG A 95 -18.18 24.77 3.34
C ARG A 95 -19.50 24.54 4.07
N LEU A 96 -19.93 25.46 4.94
CA LEU A 96 -21.16 25.36 5.72
C LEU A 96 -22.43 25.81 4.98
N THR A 97 -22.33 26.35 3.76
CA THR A 97 -23.49 26.90 3.01
C THR A 97 -24.67 25.93 2.88
N GLY A 98 -24.41 24.62 2.79
CA GLY A 98 -25.44 23.58 2.69
C GLY A 98 -25.70 22.80 3.99
N ALA A 99 -25.05 23.15 5.09
CA ALA A 99 -25.19 22.45 6.35
C ALA A 99 -26.55 22.74 7.00
N ARG A 100 -27.16 21.72 7.60
CA ARG A 100 -28.42 21.85 8.35
C ARG A 100 -28.24 21.38 9.78
N VAL A 101 -29.06 21.90 10.69
CA VAL A 101 -29.05 21.48 12.10
C VAL A 101 -29.36 19.97 12.17
N PRO A 102 -28.59 19.17 12.94
CA PRO A 102 -28.77 17.73 13.08
C PRO A 102 -29.97 17.42 13.97
N THR A 103 -31.17 17.62 13.42
CA THR A 103 -32.45 17.24 14.02
C THR A 103 -32.95 15.90 13.48
N LEU A 104 -33.86 15.23 14.18
CA LEU A 104 -34.52 14.04 13.65
C LEU A 104 -35.27 14.33 12.33
N ALA A 105 -35.90 15.51 12.22
CA ALA A 105 -36.58 15.93 11.00
C ALA A 105 -35.58 16.15 9.84
N ALA A 106 -34.47 16.87 10.07
CA ALA A 106 -33.45 17.08 9.05
C ALA A 106 -32.75 15.77 8.65
N LEU A 107 -32.59 14.83 9.59
CA LEU A 107 -32.09 13.48 9.34
C LEU A 107 -33.03 12.73 8.37
N ASP A 108 -34.33 12.68 8.68
CA ASP A 108 -35.33 12.02 7.83
C ASP A 108 -35.35 12.65 6.42
N GLU A 109 -35.31 13.98 6.32
CA GLU A 109 -35.27 14.71 5.04
C GLU A 109 -33.97 14.42 4.25
N ALA A 110 -32.83 14.37 4.93
CA ALA A 110 -31.54 14.04 4.31
C ALA A 110 -31.56 12.63 3.73
N VAL A 111 -32.01 11.65 4.53
CA VAL A 111 -32.11 10.25 4.10
C VAL A 111 -33.09 10.12 2.95
N ALA A 112 -34.28 10.74 3.01
CA ALA A 112 -35.26 10.69 1.93
C ALA A 112 -34.72 11.27 0.61
N SER A 113 -34.00 12.41 0.67
CA SER A 113 -33.37 13.02 -0.50
C SER A 113 -32.25 12.15 -1.09
N LEU A 114 -31.44 11.53 -0.24
CA LEU A 114 -30.39 10.59 -0.67
C LEU A 114 -30.98 9.31 -1.26
N ALA A 115 -32.01 8.76 -0.62
CA ALA A 115 -32.73 7.56 -1.05
C ALA A 115 -33.37 7.75 -2.43
N GLN A 116 -33.98 8.90 -2.69
CA GLN A 116 -34.54 9.20 -4.01
C GLN A 116 -33.47 9.16 -5.11
N ARG A 117 -32.28 9.71 -4.85
CA ARG A 117 -31.15 9.69 -5.79
C ARG A 117 -30.56 8.28 -5.93
N ASN A 118 -30.45 7.55 -4.83
CA ASN A 118 -29.97 6.16 -4.80
C ASN A 118 -30.90 5.25 -5.61
N ALA A 119 -32.21 5.36 -5.42
CA ALA A 119 -33.20 4.61 -6.19
C ALA A 119 -33.12 4.92 -7.70
N ALA A 120 -32.87 6.18 -8.08
CA ALA A 120 -32.69 6.57 -9.48
C ALA A 120 -31.42 5.95 -10.10
N ASP A 121 -30.31 5.88 -9.36
CA ASP A 121 -29.09 5.21 -9.80
C ASP A 121 -29.27 3.70 -9.94
N ARG A 122 -29.93 3.06 -8.97
CA ARG A 122 -30.23 1.63 -8.99
C ARG A 122 -31.17 1.27 -10.13
N ALA A 123 -32.20 2.09 -10.40
CA ALA A 123 -33.06 1.94 -11.56
C ALA A 123 -32.30 2.08 -12.90
N ALA A 124 -31.18 2.81 -12.90
CA ALA A 124 -30.26 2.91 -14.02
C ALA A 124 -29.20 1.79 -14.06
N GLY A 125 -29.31 0.77 -13.21
CA GLY A 125 -28.40 -0.38 -13.14
C GLY A 125 -27.04 -0.07 -12.50
N ARG A 126 -26.91 1.04 -11.77
CA ARG A 126 -25.69 1.37 -11.02
C ARG A 126 -25.76 0.80 -9.60
N THR A 127 -24.66 0.22 -9.15
CA THR A 127 -24.49 -0.20 -7.75
C THR A 127 -24.27 1.04 -6.86
N VAL A 128 -24.95 1.12 -5.73
CA VAL A 128 -24.91 2.28 -4.81
C VAL A 128 -24.41 1.88 -3.43
N ASP A 129 -23.41 2.63 -2.93
CA ASP A 129 -22.95 2.57 -1.54
C ASP A 129 -23.40 3.83 -0.80
N PHE A 130 -24.02 3.63 0.35
CA PHE A 130 -24.38 4.71 1.26
C PHE A 130 -23.52 4.67 2.52
N LEU A 131 -22.85 5.78 2.84
CA LEU A 131 -22.06 5.94 4.05
C LEU A 131 -22.81 6.81 5.05
N PHE A 132 -22.97 6.33 6.28
CA PHE A 132 -23.45 7.13 7.40
C PHE A 132 -22.29 7.36 8.36
N VAL A 133 -21.94 8.62 8.59
CA VAL A 133 -20.89 9.00 9.53
C VAL A 133 -21.51 9.80 10.66
N TYR A 134 -21.22 9.40 11.89
CA TYR A 134 -21.62 10.15 13.07
C TYR A 134 -20.40 10.51 13.92
N VAL A 135 -20.31 11.78 14.30
CA VAL A 135 -19.33 12.29 15.27
C VAL A 135 -20.06 13.07 16.35
N GLY A 136 -19.92 12.66 17.60
CA GLY A 136 -20.57 13.35 18.70
C GLY A 136 -20.66 12.52 19.98
N HIS A 137 -21.50 12.99 20.90
CA HIS A 137 -21.78 12.24 22.12
C HIS A 137 -22.58 10.96 21.80
N GLY A 138 -22.22 9.87 22.48
CA GLY A 138 -22.99 8.65 22.55
C GLY A 138 -23.12 8.22 24.01
N ARG A 139 -24.31 7.74 24.39
CA ARG A 139 -24.67 7.50 25.80
C ARG A 139 -25.53 6.26 25.93
N THR A 140 -25.60 5.74 27.15
CA THR A 140 -26.56 4.70 27.53
C THR A 140 -27.71 5.34 28.32
N GLY A 141 -28.95 5.17 27.85
CA GLY A 141 -30.15 5.66 28.52
C GLY A 141 -30.56 4.80 29.72
N GLU A 142 -31.61 5.24 30.44
CA GLU A 142 -32.14 4.55 31.63
C GLU A 142 -32.54 3.09 31.36
N SER A 143 -32.97 2.79 30.14
CA SER A 143 -33.31 1.44 29.67
C SER A 143 -32.10 0.57 29.31
N ALA A 144 -30.88 1.02 29.63
CA ALA A 144 -29.61 0.42 29.22
C ALA A 144 -29.42 0.30 27.68
N ARG A 145 -30.17 1.07 26.88
CA ARG A 145 -29.99 1.19 25.43
C ARG A 145 -29.04 2.33 25.10
N ALA A 146 -28.07 2.10 24.22
CA ALA A 146 -27.23 3.20 23.77
C ALA A 146 -27.92 4.04 22.68
N TYR A 147 -27.59 5.32 22.62
CA TYR A 147 -28.07 6.26 21.64
C TYR A 147 -27.02 7.32 21.32
N LEU A 148 -27.20 7.96 20.16
CA LEU A 148 -26.44 9.11 19.68
C LEU A 148 -27.27 10.38 19.92
N THR A 149 -26.62 11.47 20.31
CA THR A 149 -27.30 12.74 20.62
C THR A 149 -27.51 13.59 19.36
N LEU A 150 -28.72 14.09 19.16
CA LEU A 150 -29.08 15.05 18.12
C LEU A 150 -29.55 16.36 18.77
N ALA A 151 -29.69 17.42 17.96
CA ALA A 151 -30.06 18.74 18.46
C ALA A 151 -31.45 18.79 19.12
N ASP A 152 -32.38 17.93 18.70
CA ASP A 152 -33.77 17.87 19.17
C ASP A 152 -34.18 16.48 19.68
N GLY A 153 -33.23 15.54 19.82
CA GLY A 153 -33.58 14.17 20.14
C GLY A 153 -32.41 13.20 20.25
N ARG A 154 -32.75 11.92 20.21
CA ARG A 154 -31.81 10.80 20.34
C ARG A 154 -31.98 9.86 19.15
N LEU A 155 -30.87 9.34 18.63
CA LEU A 155 -30.84 8.30 17.61
C LEU A 155 -30.32 7.01 18.26
N ASP A 156 -31.23 6.18 18.75
CA ASP A 156 -30.90 4.85 19.26
C ASP A 156 -30.77 3.83 18.11
N GLN A 157 -30.48 2.58 18.45
CA GLN A 157 -30.33 1.52 17.46
C GLN A 157 -31.54 1.37 16.54
N GLU A 158 -32.73 1.28 17.14
CA GLU A 158 -33.98 1.03 16.42
C GLU A 158 -34.28 2.19 15.47
N ALA A 159 -34.05 3.42 15.93
CA ALA A 159 -34.18 4.62 15.13
C ALA A 159 -33.11 4.69 14.02
N LEU A 160 -31.85 4.33 14.28
CA LEU A 160 -30.79 4.30 13.25
C LEU A 160 -31.16 3.34 12.11
N TYR A 161 -31.62 2.13 12.43
CA TYR A 161 -32.00 1.16 11.40
C TYR A 161 -33.24 1.61 10.62
N SER A 162 -34.33 1.92 11.33
CA SER A 162 -35.63 2.24 10.71
C SER A 162 -35.65 3.59 9.98
N ARG A 163 -34.83 4.57 10.38
CA ARG A 163 -34.79 5.91 9.78
C ARG A 163 -33.68 6.08 8.75
N VAL A 164 -32.56 5.36 8.91
CA VAL A 164 -31.38 5.52 8.05
C VAL A 164 -31.13 4.28 7.21
N VAL A 165 -30.80 3.14 7.83
CA VAL A 165 -30.33 1.94 7.12
C VAL A 165 -31.38 1.40 6.15
N GLU A 166 -32.60 1.18 6.63
CA GLU A 166 -33.68 0.59 5.86
C GLU A 166 -34.26 1.54 4.81
N ARG A 167 -34.03 2.85 4.97
CA ARG A 167 -34.56 3.90 4.09
C ARG A 167 -33.55 4.42 3.08
N ALA A 168 -32.28 4.06 3.19
CA ALA A 168 -31.23 4.61 2.34
C ALA A 168 -31.34 4.21 0.86
N GLU A 169 -32.14 3.18 0.50
CA GLU A 169 -32.29 2.67 -0.87
C GLU A 169 -30.95 2.36 -1.57
N ALA A 170 -29.97 1.83 -0.81
CA ALA A 170 -28.62 1.49 -1.31
C ALA A 170 -28.40 -0.02 -1.35
N ASP A 171 -27.44 -0.48 -2.17
CA ASP A 171 -27.07 -1.89 -2.24
C ASP A 171 -26.20 -2.29 -1.04
N TYR A 172 -25.36 -1.37 -0.56
CA TYR A 172 -24.59 -1.51 0.67
C TYR A 172 -24.67 -0.25 1.53
N VAL A 173 -24.70 -0.44 2.85
CA VAL A 173 -24.70 0.63 3.84
C VAL A 173 -23.49 0.48 4.75
N HIS A 174 -22.71 1.55 4.89
CA HIS A 174 -21.48 1.59 5.68
C HIS A 174 -21.65 2.58 6.84
N LEU A 175 -21.62 2.08 8.07
CA LEU A 175 -21.72 2.91 9.28
C LEU A 175 -20.33 3.21 9.83
N LEU A 176 -19.97 4.48 10.01
CA LEU A 176 -18.75 4.91 10.69
C LEU A 176 -19.15 5.80 11.86
N VAL A 177 -18.96 5.33 13.09
CA VAL A 177 -19.45 6.04 14.29
C VAL A 177 -18.31 6.31 15.25
N ASP A 178 -18.01 7.59 15.46
CA ASP A 178 -17.09 8.11 16.46
C ASP A 178 -17.89 8.69 17.64
N ALA A 179 -18.17 7.84 18.63
CA ALA A 179 -18.93 8.22 19.82
C ALA A 179 -18.63 7.31 21.01
N CYS A 180 -18.70 7.85 22.23
CA CYS A 180 -18.69 7.03 23.45
C CYS A 180 -19.86 6.01 23.40
N HIS A 181 -19.63 4.76 23.80
CA HIS A 181 -20.65 3.68 23.75
C HIS A 181 -21.26 3.38 22.35
N ALA A 182 -20.58 3.73 21.25
CA ALA A 182 -21.08 3.57 19.87
C ALA A 182 -21.53 2.14 19.51
N ALA A 183 -20.83 1.10 19.97
CA ALA A 183 -21.22 -0.29 19.68
C ALA A 183 -22.59 -0.67 20.29
N GLY A 184 -22.98 -0.06 21.41
CA GLY A 184 -24.30 -0.28 22.02
C GLY A 184 -25.47 0.26 21.19
N VAL A 185 -25.20 1.13 20.20
CA VAL A 185 -26.18 1.65 19.25
C VAL A 185 -26.37 0.66 18.09
N VAL A 186 -25.50 -0.35 17.96
CA VAL A 186 -25.58 -1.39 16.93
C VAL A 186 -25.62 -2.82 17.52
N GLY A 187 -25.70 -2.97 18.85
CA GLY A 187 -26.01 -4.24 19.53
C GLY A 187 -26.09 -4.19 21.08
N SER A 188 -26.41 -5.33 21.71
CA SER A 188 -27.38 -5.51 22.82
C SER A 188 -27.12 -5.04 24.29
N ARG A 189 -28.22 -5.09 25.05
CA ARG A 189 -28.51 -4.86 26.50
C ARG A 189 -27.60 -5.59 27.52
N GLY A 190 -27.59 -5.08 28.76
CA GLY A 190 -26.63 -5.37 29.85
C GLY A 190 -26.87 -6.62 30.73
N ALA A 191 -25.77 -7.19 31.25
CA ALA A 191 -25.51 -7.94 32.51
C ALA A 191 -24.13 -8.71 32.57
N ASP A 192 -23.20 -8.39 33.48
CA ASP A 192 -21.86 -9.04 33.77
C ASP A 192 -20.70 -8.88 32.72
N PRO A 193 -19.55 -8.23 33.05
CA PRO A 193 -18.58 -7.71 32.05
C PRO A 193 -17.89 -8.72 31.12
N LEU A 194 -17.72 -9.98 31.51
CA LEU A 194 -17.01 -10.97 30.68
C LEU A 194 -17.95 -11.76 29.77
N VAL A 195 -19.14 -12.10 30.28
CA VAL A 195 -20.19 -12.82 29.55
C VAL A 195 -20.89 -11.88 28.57
N LEU A 196 -21.09 -10.59 28.93
CA LEU A 196 -21.63 -9.57 28.02
C LEU A 196 -20.79 -9.34 26.80
N ARG A 197 -19.46 -9.32 26.93
CA ARG A 197 -18.63 -9.00 25.77
C ARG A 197 -18.73 -10.07 24.69
N ARG A 198 -18.96 -11.33 25.08
CA ARG A 198 -19.20 -12.44 24.14
C ARG A 198 -20.63 -12.44 23.62
N LEU A 199 -21.61 -12.18 24.49
CA LEU A 199 -23.04 -12.13 24.12
C LEU A 199 -23.38 -10.91 23.25
N ARG A 200 -22.80 -9.74 23.53
CA ARG A 200 -22.91 -8.53 22.71
C ARG A 200 -22.34 -8.74 21.33
N ARG A 201 -21.14 -9.32 21.21
CA ARG A 201 -20.60 -9.69 19.88
C ARG A 201 -21.52 -10.64 19.12
N ALA A 202 -22.09 -11.63 19.81
CA ALA A 202 -23.02 -12.56 19.18
C ALA A 202 -24.32 -11.87 18.73
N LEU A 203 -24.86 -10.93 19.53
CA LEU A 203 -26.07 -10.18 19.21
C LEU A 203 -25.85 -9.08 18.16
N GLU A 204 -24.70 -8.40 18.18
CA GLU A 204 -24.21 -7.49 17.13
C GLU A 204 -24.06 -8.24 15.80
N GLN A 205 -23.50 -9.46 15.85
CA GLN A 205 -23.39 -10.34 14.68
C GLN A 205 -24.75 -10.87 14.22
N GLU A 206 -25.67 -11.24 15.12
CA GLU A 206 -27.03 -11.68 14.74
C GLU A 206 -27.86 -10.57 14.10
N GLN A 207 -27.75 -9.33 14.58
CA GLN A 207 -28.47 -8.19 13.99
C GLN A 207 -27.88 -7.76 12.64
N LEU A 208 -26.54 -7.70 12.52
CA LEU A 208 -25.89 -7.50 11.22
C LEU A 208 -26.14 -8.68 10.28
N ALA A 209 -26.32 -9.91 10.79
CA ALA A 209 -26.74 -11.05 9.97
C ALA A 209 -28.15 -10.86 9.40
N GLY A 210 -29.03 -10.13 10.09
CA GLY A 210 -30.34 -9.69 9.56
C GLY A 210 -30.23 -8.67 8.42
N HIS A 211 -29.11 -7.96 8.32
CA HIS A 211 -28.83 -6.97 7.27
C HIS A 211 -27.46 -7.22 6.63
N PRO A 212 -27.32 -8.28 5.81
CA PRO A 212 -26.00 -8.77 5.40
C PRO A 212 -25.27 -7.85 4.41
N SER A 213 -25.92 -6.81 3.89
CA SER A 213 -25.32 -5.71 3.11
C SER A 213 -24.81 -4.54 3.95
N VAL A 214 -25.02 -4.56 5.27
CA VAL A 214 -24.58 -3.51 6.18
C VAL A 214 -23.21 -3.88 6.73
N GLY A 215 -22.27 -2.94 6.63
CA GLY A 215 -20.99 -3.00 7.33
C GLY A 215 -20.85 -1.82 8.27
N ALA A 216 -20.06 -1.97 9.34
CA ALA A 216 -19.94 -0.96 10.37
C ALA A 216 -18.55 -0.91 11.01
N ILE A 217 -18.15 0.30 11.43
CA ILE A 217 -16.93 0.58 12.17
C ILE A 217 -17.28 1.50 13.33
N PHE A 218 -16.96 1.07 14.55
CA PHE A 218 -17.21 1.82 15.78
C PHE A 218 -15.92 2.08 16.52
N ALA A 219 -15.68 3.33 16.89
CA ALA A 219 -14.69 3.67 17.88
C ALA A 219 -15.36 3.78 19.25
N GLU A 220 -14.95 2.93 20.20
CA GLU A 220 -15.39 3.00 21.60
C GLU A 220 -14.26 3.52 22.50
N SER A 221 -14.59 4.41 23.44
CA SER A 221 -13.78 4.72 24.61
C SER A 221 -14.47 4.21 25.89
N ASN A 222 -13.69 3.71 26.85
CA ASN A 222 -14.20 3.14 28.11
C ASN A 222 -14.33 4.18 29.24
N GLU A 223 -13.75 5.37 29.08
CA GLU A 223 -13.74 6.42 30.10
C GLU A 223 -14.23 7.72 29.43
N GLY A 224 -15.32 8.29 29.94
CA GLY A 224 -16.12 9.33 29.29
C GLY A 224 -15.49 10.72 29.18
N GLU A 225 -14.18 10.82 28.93
CA GLU A 225 -13.52 12.05 28.48
C GLU A 225 -13.27 11.95 26.98
N THR A 226 -13.85 12.89 26.23
CA THR A 226 -13.82 12.91 24.78
C THR A 226 -12.39 13.02 24.24
N HIS A 227 -12.00 12.14 23.31
CA HIS A 227 -10.70 12.16 22.61
C HIS A 227 -10.64 13.22 21.52
N GLU A 228 -11.18 14.40 21.82
CA GLU A 228 -11.05 15.58 21.00
C GLU A 228 -9.70 16.21 21.27
N TRP A 229 -8.95 16.49 20.20
CA TRP A 229 -7.62 17.05 20.34
C TRP A 229 -7.48 18.38 19.61
N SER A 230 -7.15 19.42 20.38
CA SER A 230 -6.97 20.81 19.95
C SER A 230 -6.11 20.98 18.70
N ARG A 231 -4.98 20.28 18.61
CA ARG A 231 -4.05 20.43 17.48
C ARG A 231 -4.59 19.85 16.18
N ILE A 232 -5.38 18.77 16.26
CA ILE A 232 -6.05 18.20 15.08
C ILE A 232 -7.48 18.70 14.94
N ARG A 233 -8.04 19.48 15.89
CA ARG A 233 -9.46 19.87 16.00
C ARG A 233 -10.41 18.79 15.47
N ALA A 234 -10.29 17.60 16.05
CA ALA A 234 -10.99 16.39 15.60
C ALA A 234 -10.91 15.29 16.68
N GLY A 235 -11.76 14.27 16.54
CA GLY A 235 -11.59 13.00 17.23
C GLY A 235 -10.35 12.25 16.73
N VAL A 236 -9.61 11.59 17.63
CA VAL A 236 -8.41 10.79 17.25
C VAL A 236 -8.77 9.68 16.26
N PHE A 237 -9.91 9.00 16.44
CA PHE A 237 -10.38 7.99 15.50
C PHE A 237 -10.72 8.61 14.15
N SER A 238 -11.57 9.63 14.13
CA SER A 238 -11.92 10.34 12.89
C SER A 238 -10.72 10.79 12.08
N HIS A 239 -9.68 11.32 12.72
CA HIS A 239 -8.44 11.72 12.03
C HIS A 239 -7.68 10.52 11.44
N ALA A 240 -7.55 9.43 12.20
CA ALA A 240 -6.90 8.21 11.73
C ALA A 240 -7.70 7.55 10.58
N ALA A 241 -9.03 7.50 10.69
CA ALA A 241 -9.91 6.93 9.69
C ALA A 241 -9.89 7.76 8.38
N ARG A 242 -9.94 9.09 8.46
CA ARG A 242 -9.75 9.94 7.26
C ARG A 242 -8.37 9.75 6.63
N SER A 243 -7.32 9.69 7.45
CA SER A 243 -5.96 9.45 6.95
C SER A 243 -5.86 8.08 6.25
N ALA A 244 -6.52 7.06 6.79
CA ALA A 244 -6.64 5.74 6.17
C ALA A 244 -7.32 5.83 4.80
N LEU A 245 -8.52 6.41 4.75
CA LEU A 245 -9.36 6.50 3.55
C LEU A 245 -8.74 7.37 2.44
N MET A 246 -7.89 8.32 2.79
CA MET A 246 -7.12 9.11 1.83
C MET A 246 -5.94 8.34 1.20
N GLY A 247 -5.75 7.07 1.54
CA GLY A 247 -4.70 6.21 0.99
C GLY A 247 -3.63 5.80 2.00
N GLY A 248 -3.70 6.30 3.24
CA GLY A 248 -2.83 5.85 4.32
C GLY A 248 -2.89 4.34 4.57
N ALA A 249 -4.07 3.74 4.35
CA ALA A 249 -4.32 2.33 4.60
C ALA A 249 -4.25 1.44 3.36
N ASP A 250 -4.15 2.00 2.15
CA ASP A 250 -4.07 1.26 0.88
C ASP A 250 -2.74 0.50 0.80
N VAL A 251 -2.72 -0.70 1.37
CA VAL A 251 -1.50 -1.48 1.62
C VAL A 251 -1.14 -2.34 0.41
N ASN A 252 -2.13 -2.69 -0.42
CA ASN A 252 -1.90 -3.39 -1.68
C ASN A 252 -1.70 -2.44 -2.87
N GLY A 253 -1.98 -1.15 -2.73
CA GLY A 253 -1.72 -0.11 -3.72
C GLY A 253 -2.71 -0.13 -4.87
N ASP A 254 -3.95 -0.58 -4.64
CA ASP A 254 -4.98 -0.69 -5.67
C ASP A 254 -5.88 0.56 -5.78
N GLY A 255 -5.62 1.58 -4.95
CA GLY A 255 -6.36 2.84 -4.92
C GLY A 255 -7.73 2.72 -4.26
N ARG A 256 -7.98 1.63 -3.52
CA ARG A 256 -9.18 1.38 -2.73
C ARG A 256 -8.77 1.18 -1.27
N VAL A 257 -9.73 1.33 -0.38
CA VAL A 257 -9.52 1.02 1.03
C VAL A 257 -10.64 0.11 1.52
N GLU A 258 -10.28 -1.10 1.92
CA GLU A 258 -11.17 -2.09 2.51
C GLU A 258 -11.29 -1.95 4.03
N TYR A 259 -12.29 -2.63 4.62
CA TYR A 259 -12.50 -2.67 6.07
C TYR A 259 -11.26 -3.17 6.83
N SER A 260 -10.62 -4.22 6.33
CA SER A 260 -9.44 -4.82 6.99
C SER A 260 -8.23 -3.88 6.96
N GLU A 261 -8.08 -3.09 5.91
CA GLU A 261 -7.03 -2.08 5.78
C GLU A 261 -7.25 -0.92 6.74
N LEU A 262 -8.45 -0.35 6.77
CA LEU A 262 -8.79 0.73 7.70
C LEU A 262 -8.58 0.28 9.14
N ASP A 263 -9.07 -0.92 9.50
CA ASP A 263 -8.92 -1.48 10.84
C ASP A 263 -7.45 -1.63 11.23
N ALA A 264 -6.66 -2.28 10.37
CA ALA A 264 -5.23 -2.48 10.61
C ALA A 264 -4.46 -1.16 10.70
N PHE A 265 -4.77 -0.19 9.84
CA PHE A 265 -4.13 1.13 9.84
C PHE A 265 -4.43 1.90 11.12
N VAL A 266 -5.71 1.97 11.51
CA VAL A 266 -6.10 2.66 12.76
C VAL A 266 -5.48 1.94 13.95
N ALA A 267 -5.47 0.60 13.97
CA ALA A 267 -4.83 -0.19 15.03
C ALA A 267 -3.32 0.08 15.13
N ALA A 268 -2.61 0.31 14.01
CA ALA A 268 -1.21 0.74 14.02
C ALA A 268 -1.07 2.18 14.55
N ALA A 269 -1.92 3.08 14.05
CA ALA A 269 -1.89 4.51 14.35
C ALA A 269 -2.05 4.79 15.85
N ILE A 270 -2.93 4.09 16.55
CA ILE A 270 -3.21 4.35 17.97
C ILE A 270 -2.35 3.50 18.92
N ARG A 271 -1.61 2.49 18.44
CA ARG A 271 -0.91 1.52 19.29
C ARG A 271 0.11 2.15 20.24
N GLY A 272 0.79 3.19 19.78
CA GLY A 272 1.82 3.89 20.56
C GLY A 272 1.26 4.80 21.65
N VAL A 273 -0.06 5.02 21.70
CA VAL A 273 -0.70 5.85 22.71
C VAL A 273 -0.75 5.10 24.05
N LYS A 274 0.06 5.56 25.01
CA LYS A 274 0.22 4.90 26.32
C LYS A 274 -0.82 5.29 27.36
N SER A 275 -1.47 6.45 27.21
CA SER A 275 -2.48 6.93 28.15
C SER A 275 -3.67 5.96 28.17
N PRO A 276 -4.05 5.40 29.35
CA PRO A 276 -5.22 4.55 29.49
C PRO A 276 -6.51 5.23 29.06
N GLN A 277 -6.61 6.55 29.28
CA GLN A 277 -7.74 7.37 28.87
C GLN A 277 -7.91 7.30 27.35
N ALA A 278 -6.83 7.37 26.56
CA ALA A 278 -6.86 7.39 25.10
C ALA A 278 -6.84 6.00 24.41
N ARG A 279 -7.11 4.91 25.14
CA ARG A 279 -7.22 3.57 24.52
C ARG A 279 -8.57 3.39 23.84
N LEU A 280 -8.62 3.82 22.59
CA LEU A 280 -9.72 3.53 21.67
C LEU A 280 -9.79 2.02 21.40
N ALA A 281 -10.99 1.44 21.52
CA ALA A 281 -11.30 0.10 21.06
C ALA A 281 -12.07 0.21 19.74
N LEU A 282 -11.44 -0.24 18.65
CA LEU A 282 -12.09 -0.33 17.36
C LEU A 282 -12.89 -1.63 17.24
N ARG A 283 -14.10 -1.53 16.70
CA ARG A 283 -14.93 -2.66 16.30
C ARG A 283 -15.27 -2.54 14.84
N THR A 284 -14.92 -3.56 14.08
CA THR A 284 -15.06 -3.58 12.62
C THR A 284 -15.91 -4.77 12.22
N PHE A 285 -16.93 -4.52 11.41
CA PHE A 285 -17.85 -5.52 10.89
C PHE A 285 -18.03 -5.27 9.38
N PRO A 286 -17.30 -5.95 8.51
CA PRO A 286 -17.53 -5.82 7.07
C PRO A 286 -18.90 -6.39 6.66
N PRO A 287 -19.51 -5.93 5.56
CA PRO A 287 -20.76 -6.50 5.06
C PRO A 287 -20.60 -8.00 4.78
N THR A 288 -21.50 -8.83 5.30
CA THR A 288 -21.39 -10.29 5.16
C THR A 288 -21.55 -10.75 3.71
N LEU A 289 -22.38 -10.05 2.91
CA LEU A 289 -22.55 -10.35 1.48
C LEU A 289 -21.29 -10.06 0.64
N SER A 290 -20.45 -9.13 1.08
CA SER A 290 -19.21 -8.78 0.38
C SER A 290 -18.15 -8.32 1.39
N PRO A 291 -17.48 -9.25 2.09
CA PRO A 291 -16.54 -8.89 3.15
C PRO A 291 -15.35 -8.06 2.70
N SER A 292 -14.96 -8.17 1.42
CA SER A 292 -13.91 -7.38 0.76
C SER A 292 -14.44 -6.15 0.02
N ARG A 293 -15.65 -5.67 0.37
CA ARG A 293 -16.17 -4.45 -0.24
C ARG A 293 -15.34 -3.25 0.23
N ALA A 294 -14.78 -2.51 -0.71
CA ALA A 294 -14.04 -1.29 -0.41
C ALA A 294 -14.98 -0.17 0.06
N LEU A 295 -14.62 0.48 1.17
CA LEU A 295 -15.29 1.67 1.71
C LEU A 295 -15.19 2.85 0.74
N ILE A 296 -14.04 2.97 0.06
CA ILE A 296 -13.75 4.02 -0.89
C ILE A 296 -12.89 3.47 -2.05
N GLY A 297 -12.85 4.21 -3.15
CA GLY A 297 -12.00 3.91 -4.31
C GLY A 297 -12.78 3.37 -5.52
N PRO A 298 -12.30 3.57 -6.75
CA PRO A 298 -11.07 4.27 -7.10
C PRO A 298 -11.19 5.78 -6.80
N VAL A 299 -10.09 6.38 -6.38
CA VAL A 299 -10.05 7.80 -6.03
C VAL A 299 -10.04 8.66 -7.30
N PRO A 300 -10.88 9.71 -7.41
CA PRO A 300 -10.86 10.61 -8.56
C PRO A 300 -9.53 11.37 -8.70
N ASP A 301 -9.26 11.82 -9.94
CA ASP A 301 -8.13 12.70 -10.23
C ASP A 301 -8.16 13.96 -9.36
N GLY A 302 -6.99 14.33 -8.83
CA GLY A 302 -6.87 15.48 -7.94
C GLY A 302 -5.51 15.52 -7.24
N PRO A 303 -5.34 16.44 -6.29
CA PRO A 303 -4.11 16.57 -5.52
C PRO A 303 -3.78 15.24 -4.83
N ARG A 304 -2.58 14.75 -5.07
CA ARG A 304 -2.07 13.50 -4.52
C ARG A 304 -0.59 13.68 -4.21
N ILE A 305 -0.17 13.27 -3.01
CA ILE A 305 1.24 13.19 -2.63
C ILE A 305 1.67 11.73 -2.78
N ASP A 306 2.62 11.49 -3.68
CA ASP A 306 3.26 10.19 -3.87
C ASP A 306 4.64 10.18 -3.23
N LEU A 307 4.76 9.44 -2.13
CA LEU A 307 6.02 9.26 -1.40
C LEU A 307 6.66 7.94 -1.83
N PRO A 308 7.86 7.98 -2.42
CA PRO A 308 8.55 6.78 -2.83
C PRO A 308 8.93 5.92 -1.62
N ALA A 309 9.14 4.63 -1.84
CA ALA A 309 9.72 3.74 -0.86
C ALA A 309 11.03 4.29 -0.28
N THR A 310 11.13 4.32 1.05
CA THR A 310 12.31 4.77 1.77
C THR A 310 12.92 3.62 2.60
N PRO A 311 14.25 3.47 2.69
CA PRO A 311 14.86 2.33 3.39
C PRO A 311 14.54 2.23 4.89
N ARG A 312 14.12 3.33 5.53
CA ARG A 312 13.81 3.37 6.96
C ARG A 312 12.33 3.60 7.25
N GLY A 313 11.52 3.82 6.21
CA GLY A 313 10.20 4.40 6.41
C GLY A 313 10.29 5.85 6.88
N ALA A 314 9.14 6.49 7.01
CA ALA A 314 9.05 7.83 7.58
C ALA A 314 7.67 8.05 8.19
N ARG A 315 7.65 8.69 9.36
CA ARG A 315 6.44 9.32 9.85
C ARG A 315 6.17 10.57 9.03
N ILE A 316 4.94 10.72 8.58
CA ILE A 316 4.52 11.74 7.64
C ILE A 316 3.32 12.47 8.20
N SER A 317 3.34 13.77 8.00
CA SER A 317 2.30 14.70 8.39
C SER A 317 2.05 15.65 7.24
N VAL A 318 0.80 15.82 6.85
CA VAL A 318 0.39 16.81 5.86
C VAL A 318 -0.51 17.84 6.52
N GLU A 319 -0.09 19.10 6.46
CA GLU A 319 -0.85 20.26 6.92
C GLU A 319 -1.17 21.17 5.73
N ASP A 320 -2.24 21.96 5.80
CA ASP A 320 -2.43 23.06 4.86
C ASP A 320 -1.75 24.35 5.33
N THR A 321 -1.86 25.41 4.54
CA THR A 321 -1.26 26.72 4.84
C THR A 321 -1.88 27.43 6.03
N SER A 322 -3.08 27.00 6.47
CA SER A 322 -3.76 27.52 7.66
C SER A 322 -3.39 26.73 8.92
N GLY A 323 -2.51 25.74 8.80
CA GLY A 323 -2.08 24.88 9.91
C GLY A 323 -3.05 23.73 10.21
N VAL A 324 -4.06 23.49 9.37
CA VAL A 324 -4.98 22.37 9.54
C VAL A 324 -4.27 21.08 9.18
N ARG A 325 -4.22 20.15 10.13
CA ARG A 325 -3.67 18.80 9.94
C ARG A 325 -4.63 17.97 9.09
N LEU A 326 -4.26 17.70 7.84
CA LEU A 326 -5.09 16.97 6.88
C LEU A 326 -4.94 15.45 7.07
N ALA A 327 -3.70 14.96 7.04
CA ALA A 327 -3.41 13.54 7.08
C ALA A 327 -2.14 13.24 7.88
N ASP A 328 -2.14 12.09 8.56
CA ASP A 328 -0.95 11.50 9.17
C ASP A 328 -0.80 10.05 8.73
N ALA A 329 0.44 9.63 8.53
CA ALA A 329 0.76 8.24 8.23
C ALA A 329 2.16 7.92 8.76
N HIS A 330 2.46 6.63 8.88
CA HIS A 330 3.81 6.18 9.13
C HIS A 330 4.15 5.13 8.08
N GLN A 331 4.84 5.57 7.03
CA GLN A 331 5.28 4.73 5.94
C GLN A 331 6.24 3.66 6.45
N ALA A 332 5.95 2.38 6.16
CA ALA A 332 6.87 1.29 6.43
C ALA A 332 8.15 1.34 5.56
N ALA A 333 9.21 0.70 6.06
CA ALA A 333 10.48 0.62 5.35
C ALA A 333 10.32 -0.15 4.04
N GLY A 334 10.77 0.44 2.93
CA GLY A 334 10.72 -0.19 1.61
C GLY A 334 9.37 -0.11 0.90
N GLU A 335 8.35 0.52 1.50
CA GLU A 335 7.01 0.63 0.92
C GLU A 335 6.71 2.06 0.48
N ALA A 336 6.03 2.24 -0.66
CA ALA A 336 5.57 3.54 -1.12
C ALA A 336 4.30 3.95 -0.35
N LEU A 337 3.99 5.25 -0.34
CA LEU A 337 2.74 5.77 0.23
C LEU A 337 2.13 6.78 -0.74
N ALA A 338 0.83 6.66 -0.99
CA ALA A 338 0.06 7.63 -1.75
C ALA A 338 -1.02 8.24 -0.86
N LEU A 339 -1.13 9.57 -0.86
CA LEU A 339 -2.16 10.30 -0.11
C LEU A 339 -2.95 11.22 -1.04
N ALA A 340 -4.23 10.93 -1.23
CA ALA A 340 -5.18 11.78 -1.94
C ALA A 340 -5.71 12.89 -1.02
N LEU A 341 -5.31 14.13 -1.29
CA LEU A 341 -5.54 15.25 -0.37
C LEU A 341 -6.65 16.18 -0.87
N PRO A 342 -7.49 16.71 0.04
CA PRO A 342 -8.36 17.84 -0.27
C PRO A 342 -7.60 18.98 -0.94
N LYS A 343 -8.23 19.65 -1.90
CA LYS A 343 -7.57 20.69 -2.69
C LYS A 343 -7.17 21.88 -1.81
N ARG A 344 -5.90 22.27 -1.92
CA ARG A 344 -5.28 23.45 -1.33
C ARG A 344 -4.34 24.09 -2.35
N ASP A 345 -3.98 25.35 -2.11
CA ASP A 345 -2.96 26.03 -2.92
C ASP A 345 -1.55 25.47 -2.65
N ALA A 346 -1.30 25.10 -1.40
CA ALA A 346 -0.09 24.42 -0.98
C ALA A 346 -0.33 23.56 0.26
N TYR A 347 0.59 22.63 0.48
CA TYR A 347 0.64 21.71 1.60
C TYR A 347 1.99 21.83 2.30
N TRP A 348 2.03 21.62 3.60
CA TRP A 348 3.24 21.41 4.37
C TRP A 348 3.40 19.93 4.66
N LEU A 349 4.35 19.30 3.97
CA LEU A 349 4.77 17.93 4.20
C LEU A 349 5.87 17.91 5.27
N ARG A 350 5.60 17.30 6.42
CA ARG A 350 6.55 17.19 7.53
C ARG A 350 6.97 15.73 7.71
N THR A 351 8.28 15.53 7.84
CA THR A 351 8.92 14.24 8.14
C THR A 351 9.98 14.43 9.23
N PRO A 352 10.49 13.36 9.87
CA PRO A 352 11.64 13.47 10.77
C PRO A 352 12.88 14.13 10.13
N GLY A 353 13.01 14.07 8.80
CA GLY A 353 14.14 14.64 8.07
C GLY A 353 14.00 16.13 7.70
N GLY A 354 12.85 16.75 7.99
CA GLY A 354 12.56 18.15 7.65
C GLY A 354 11.15 18.35 7.13
N GLU A 355 10.87 19.58 6.73
CA GLU A 355 9.59 19.99 6.17
C GLU A 355 9.72 20.53 4.75
N ALA A 356 8.71 20.34 3.92
CA ALA A 356 8.67 20.85 2.56
C ALA A 356 7.31 21.48 2.29
N ARG A 357 7.33 22.69 1.71
CA ARG A 357 6.12 23.32 1.16
C ARG A 357 5.89 22.79 -0.24
N VAL A 358 4.84 22.01 -0.43
CA VAL A 358 4.46 21.40 -1.70
C VAL A 358 3.30 22.19 -2.32
N ARG A 359 3.55 22.90 -3.42
CA ARG A 359 2.52 23.65 -4.14
C ARG A 359 1.71 22.71 -5.03
N LEU A 360 0.49 23.11 -5.38
CA LEU A 360 -0.35 22.30 -6.28
C LEU A 360 0.31 22.03 -7.64
N GLU A 361 1.12 22.97 -8.14
CA GLU A 361 1.94 22.79 -9.35
C GLU A 361 3.02 21.72 -9.19
N ASP A 362 3.67 21.64 -8.01
CA ASP A 362 4.70 20.64 -7.73
C ASP A 362 4.09 19.22 -7.78
N LEU A 363 2.85 19.05 -7.28
CA LEU A 363 2.11 17.79 -7.35
C LEU A 363 1.78 17.39 -8.79
N LYS A 364 1.36 18.34 -9.64
CA LYS A 364 1.06 18.07 -11.05
C LYS A 364 2.29 17.63 -11.84
N GLU A 365 3.46 18.12 -11.46
CA GLU A 365 4.74 17.75 -12.09
C GLU A 365 5.35 16.46 -11.49
N GLY A 366 4.71 15.85 -10.48
CA GLY A 366 5.23 14.67 -9.77
C GLY A 366 6.51 14.97 -8.98
N ARG A 367 6.70 16.21 -8.54
CA ARG A 367 7.92 16.66 -7.85
C ARG A 367 7.64 16.93 -6.38
N LEU A 368 8.49 16.39 -5.51
CA LEU A 368 8.53 16.77 -4.10
C LEU A 368 9.71 17.73 -3.88
N PRO A 369 9.45 18.95 -3.38
CA PRO A 369 10.50 19.90 -3.03
C PRO A 369 11.47 19.34 -1.99
N ARG A 370 12.71 19.84 -1.99
CA ARG A 370 13.70 19.45 -0.99
C ARG A 370 13.26 19.91 0.40
N PRO A 371 13.35 19.05 1.43
CA PRO A 371 13.05 19.43 2.80
C PRO A 371 14.00 20.53 3.30
N SER A 372 13.45 21.51 4.02
CA SER A 372 14.18 22.46 4.86
C SER A 372 14.11 22.06 6.33
N PRO A 373 15.03 22.55 7.18
CA PRO A 373 14.89 22.41 8.63
C PRO A 373 13.55 22.98 9.10
N PRO A 374 12.91 22.38 10.11
CA PRO A 374 11.61 22.82 10.58
C PRO A 374 11.67 24.22 11.21
N GLU A 375 10.75 25.11 10.82
CA GLU A 375 10.52 26.35 11.55
C GLU A 375 10.03 26.02 12.97
N VAL A 376 10.77 26.50 13.97
CA VAL A 376 10.48 26.23 15.39
C VAL A 376 9.22 26.99 15.81
N ALA A 377 8.07 26.33 15.78
CA ALA A 377 6.89 26.77 16.51
C ALA A 377 6.91 26.21 17.94
N GLN A 378 6.66 27.07 18.94
CA GLN A 378 6.65 26.76 20.38
C GLN A 378 5.68 25.63 20.73
N ARG A 379 6.11 24.69 21.60
CA ARG A 379 5.39 23.45 21.96
C ARG A 379 4.95 23.43 23.42
N GLY A 380 3.74 22.91 23.68
CA GLY A 380 3.26 22.51 25.01
C GLY A 380 3.55 21.03 25.32
N ALA A 381 3.98 20.72 26.55
CA ALA A 381 4.53 19.41 26.94
C ALA A 381 3.51 18.24 26.97
N ALA A 382 2.22 18.51 27.17
CA ALA A 382 1.18 17.45 27.19
C ALA A 382 0.75 17.02 25.77
N GLU A 383 0.72 17.96 24.83
CA GLU A 383 0.36 17.73 23.42
C GLU A 383 1.44 16.91 22.68
N GLU A 384 2.69 17.01 23.13
CA GLU A 384 3.85 16.32 22.54
C GLU A 384 3.86 14.80 22.85
N SER A 385 3.32 14.37 23.99
CA SER A 385 3.25 12.95 24.38
C SER A 385 2.23 12.15 23.53
N LEU A 386 1.07 12.76 23.24
CA LEU A 386 0.06 12.16 22.35
C LEU A 386 0.53 12.18 20.88
N LEU A 387 1.20 13.26 20.45
CA LEU A 387 1.91 13.31 19.16
C LEU A 387 2.90 12.17 19.06
N GLN A 388 3.75 11.93 20.05
CA GLN A 388 4.75 10.85 19.99
C GLN A 388 4.12 9.46 19.94
N GLY A 389 2.95 9.25 20.56
CA GLY A 389 2.25 7.97 20.57
C GLY A 389 1.42 7.67 19.31
N LEU A 390 0.79 8.68 18.72
CA LEU A 390 0.01 8.51 17.48
C LEU A 390 0.94 8.31 16.28
N PHE A 391 0.59 7.37 15.41
CA PHE A 391 1.39 6.97 14.24
C PHE A 391 2.85 6.62 14.63
N ALA A 392 3.06 6.11 15.84
CA ALA A 392 4.37 5.70 16.32
C ALA A 392 4.88 4.44 15.61
N LEU A 393 3.97 3.54 15.25
CA LEU A 393 4.30 2.32 14.50
C LEU A 393 4.17 2.55 13.00
N PRO A 394 5.11 2.03 12.19
CA PRO A 394 4.93 2.00 10.75
C PRO A 394 3.76 1.10 10.38
N PHE A 395 3.00 1.53 9.38
CA PHE A 395 1.99 0.74 8.72
C PHE A 395 2.48 0.37 7.33
N GLY A 396 2.34 -0.91 7.00
CA GLY A 396 2.77 -1.52 5.76
C GLY A 396 2.36 -2.98 5.74
N ARG A 397 2.75 -3.70 4.69
CA ARG A 397 2.34 -5.08 4.43
C ARG A 397 2.61 -6.02 5.61
N ASP A 398 3.80 -5.93 6.21
CA ASP A 398 4.17 -6.83 7.32
C ASP A 398 3.26 -6.63 8.55
N PHE A 399 2.95 -5.38 8.88
CA PHE A 399 2.03 -5.07 9.97
C PHE A 399 0.62 -5.57 9.63
N TYR A 400 0.15 -5.31 8.41
CA TYR A 400 -1.17 -5.71 7.94
C TYR A 400 -1.36 -7.23 7.96
N GLU A 401 -0.44 -7.99 7.36
CA GLU A 401 -0.50 -9.45 7.32
C GLU A 401 -0.50 -10.04 8.73
N GLY A 402 0.34 -9.51 9.64
CA GLY A 402 0.35 -9.90 11.05
C GLY A 402 -0.96 -9.56 11.77
N TYR A 403 -1.52 -8.38 11.53
CA TYR A 403 -2.77 -7.94 12.13
C TYR A 403 -3.95 -8.81 11.67
N VAL A 404 -4.14 -8.98 10.36
CA VAL A 404 -5.27 -9.75 9.80
C VAL A 404 -5.20 -11.22 10.20
N THR A 405 -3.99 -11.80 10.23
CA THR A 405 -3.79 -13.18 10.74
C THR A 405 -4.25 -13.32 12.18
N SER A 406 -4.03 -12.28 13.01
CA SER A 406 -4.44 -12.28 14.42
C SER A 406 -5.94 -11.98 14.63
N ALA A 407 -6.51 -11.09 13.80
CA ALA A 407 -7.87 -10.59 13.94
C ALA A 407 -8.92 -11.53 13.30
N GLY A 408 -8.53 -12.33 12.30
CA GLY A 408 -9.40 -13.34 11.68
C GLY A 408 -10.41 -12.79 10.66
N GLY A 409 -9.98 -11.85 9.80
CA GLY A 409 -10.81 -11.22 8.76
C GLY A 409 -10.35 -11.52 7.32
N PRO A 410 -11.12 -11.08 6.30
CA PRO A 410 -10.72 -11.18 4.90
C PRO A 410 -9.49 -10.31 4.63
N ALA A 411 -8.41 -10.94 4.14
CA ALA A 411 -7.21 -10.23 3.71
C ALA A 411 -7.41 -9.63 2.32
N VAL A 412 -6.83 -8.44 2.08
CA VAL A 412 -6.79 -7.84 0.75
C VAL A 412 -5.92 -8.67 -0.18
N ASP A 413 -6.24 -8.57 -1.47
CA ASP A 413 -5.49 -9.26 -2.50
C ASP A 413 -4.22 -8.48 -2.88
N PHE A 414 -3.06 -9.05 -2.54
CA PHE A 414 -1.75 -8.54 -2.97
C PHE A 414 -1.33 -9.04 -4.37
N SER A 415 -2.16 -9.85 -5.04
CA SER A 415 -1.86 -10.40 -6.37
C SER A 415 -2.18 -9.43 -7.51
N ARG A 416 -3.06 -8.45 -7.27
CA ARG A 416 -3.25 -7.30 -8.15
C ARG A 416 -2.08 -6.35 -8.00
N ALA A 417 -1.22 -6.33 -9.01
CA ALA A 417 -0.19 -5.30 -9.12
C ALA A 417 -0.83 -3.91 -9.22
N VAL A 418 -0.20 -2.94 -8.56
CA VAL A 418 -0.36 -1.50 -8.78
C VAL A 418 -0.61 -1.25 -10.27
N THR A 419 -1.77 -0.69 -10.61
CA THR A 419 -2.04 -0.30 -12.00
C THR A 419 -1.02 0.80 -12.33
N PRO A 420 -0.14 0.62 -13.34
CA PRO A 420 0.82 1.65 -13.72
C PRO A 420 0.07 2.78 -14.42
N GLY A 421 -0.44 3.73 -13.65
CA GLY A 421 -0.68 5.09 -14.11
C GLY A 421 0.66 5.82 -14.08
N ASP A 422 1.16 6.14 -15.27
CA ASP A 422 2.37 6.87 -15.63
C ASP A 422 3.73 6.13 -15.78
N PRO A 423 4.41 6.29 -16.93
CA PRO A 423 5.63 5.58 -17.29
C PRO A 423 6.87 6.24 -16.64
N SER A 424 7.04 6.10 -15.33
CA SER A 424 8.34 6.42 -14.71
C SER A 424 8.53 5.80 -13.33
N SER A 425 8.61 4.47 -13.24
CA SER A 425 9.29 3.86 -12.09
C SER A 425 9.84 2.48 -12.44
N LEU A 426 11.16 2.41 -12.58
CA LEU A 426 11.89 1.14 -12.48
C LEU A 426 11.55 0.49 -11.11
N PRO A 427 11.27 -0.83 -11.04
CA PRO A 427 10.93 -1.49 -9.78
C PRO A 427 12.10 -1.41 -8.77
N ARG A 428 11.83 -0.90 -7.56
CA ARG A 428 12.83 -0.58 -6.52
C ARG A 428 12.99 -1.64 -5.42
N SER A 429 12.85 -2.93 -5.73
CA SER A 429 13.52 -3.98 -4.95
C SER A 429 14.77 -4.41 -5.70
N LEU A 430 15.93 -3.84 -5.35
CA LEU A 430 17.21 -4.27 -5.91
C LEU A 430 17.53 -5.66 -5.34
N GLY A 431 17.20 -6.74 -6.06
CA GLY A 431 17.63 -8.10 -5.71
C GLY A 431 19.13 -8.24 -5.94
N LEU A 432 19.91 -7.69 -5.02
CA LEU A 432 21.37 -7.64 -5.10
C LEU A 432 21.93 -8.94 -4.52
N GLU A 433 22.76 -9.61 -5.29
CA GLU A 433 23.45 -10.84 -4.91
C GLU A 433 24.95 -10.66 -5.05
N VAL A 434 25.69 -11.03 -4.01
CA VAL A 434 27.15 -11.16 -4.05
C VAL A 434 27.48 -12.64 -4.05
N GLY A 435 28.27 -13.10 -5.02
CA GLY A 435 28.58 -14.51 -5.19
C GLY A 435 30.06 -14.82 -5.35
N LEU A 436 30.47 -15.98 -4.83
CA LEU A 436 31.78 -16.58 -5.06
C LEU A 436 31.67 -17.57 -6.23
N THR A 437 32.62 -17.51 -7.14
CA THR A 437 32.66 -18.38 -8.34
C THR A 437 33.91 -19.25 -8.32
N LEU A 438 33.73 -20.51 -8.72
CA LEU A 438 34.82 -21.48 -8.95
C LEU A 438 34.57 -22.17 -10.30
N GLY A 439 35.58 -22.29 -11.14
CA GLY A 439 35.41 -22.92 -12.44
C GLY A 439 36.72 -23.27 -13.12
N ALA A 440 36.61 -23.83 -14.33
CA ALA A 440 37.78 -24.04 -15.16
C ALA A 440 38.37 -22.68 -15.63
N PRO A 441 39.69 -22.57 -15.81
CA PRO A 441 40.28 -21.38 -16.41
C PRO A 441 39.73 -21.17 -17.82
N PRO A 442 39.36 -19.93 -18.19
CA PRO A 442 39.02 -19.60 -19.56
C PRO A 442 40.21 -19.88 -20.48
N LEU A 443 39.95 -19.96 -21.79
CA LEU A 443 40.97 -20.23 -22.83
C LEU A 443 41.69 -21.58 -22.74
N GLY A 444 41.34 -22.44 -21.78
CA GLY A 444 41.90 -23.78 -21.66
C GLY A 444 43.12 -23.92 -20.81
N GLY A 445 43.29 -23.03 -19.87
CA GLY A 445 44.27 -23.22 -18.82
C GLY A 445 44.00 -24.46 -17.95
N ARG A 446 45.06 -24.93 -17.29
CA ARG A 446 45.04 -25.91 -16.21
C ARG A 446 44.85 -25.19 -14.88
N GLY A 447 44.25 -25.87 -13.89
CA GLY A 447 44.00 -25.29 -12.56
C GLY A 447 42.54 -24.89 -12.34
N VAL A 448 42.30 -24.00 -11.36
CA VAL A 448 40.96 -23.55 -10.94
C VAL A 448 40.91 -22.03 -10.97
N ALA A 449 39.99 -21.48 -11.73
CA ALA A 449 39.65 -20.06 -11.68
C ALA A 449 38.75 -19.79 -10.47
N ARG A 450 39.06 -18.73 -9.73
CA ARG A 450 38.27 -18.27 -8.57
C ARG A 450 37.92 -16.80 -8.73
N GLY A 451 36.72 -16.42 -8.34
CA GLY A 451 36.24 -15.06 -8.59
C GLY A 451 35.09 -14.60 -7.72
N LEU A 452 34.78 -13.33 -7.86
CA LEU A 452 33.63 -12.67 -7.27
C LEU A 452 32.64 -12.27 -8.35
N SER A 453 31.37 -12.24 -7.98
CA SER A 453 30.27 -11.80 -8.83
C SER A 453 29.34 -10.89 -8.05
N LEU A 454 28.79 -9.92 -8.76
CA LEU A 454 27.72 -9.05 -8.30
C LEU A 454 26.59 -9.15 -9.31
N SER A 455 25.43 -9.58 -8.86
CA SER A 455 24.26 -9.72 -9.71
C SER A 455 23.14 -8.85 -9.17
N TRP A 456 22.40 -8.22 -10.08
CA TRP A 456 21.17 -7.51 -9.79
C TRP A 456 20.04 -8.17 -10.56
N ARG A 457 18.96 -8.54 -9.88
CA ARG A 457 17.79 -9.16 -10.50
C ARG A 457 16.51 -8.43 -10.13
N VAL A 458 15.62 -8.32 -11.11
CA VAL A 458 14.30 -7.71 -11.01
C VAL A 458 13.25 -8.77 -11.35
N PRO A 459 12.18 -8.92 -10.54
CA PRO A 459 11.08 -9.79 -10.87
C PRO A 459 10.33 -9.27 -12.12
N GLY A 460 10.05 -10.18 -13.05
CA GLY A 460 9.13 -9.96 -14.16
C GLY A 460 7.79 -10.68 -13.94
N PRO A 461 6.89 -10.69 -14.94
CA PRO A 461 5.61 -11.36 -14.83
C PRO A 461 5.75 -12.86 -14.49
N GLY A 462 4.96 -13.33 -13.51
CA GLY A 462 4.90 -14.74 -13.14
C GLY A 462 6.15 -15.27 -12.44
N ILE A 463 6.92 -16.10 -13.14
CA ILE A 463 8.16 -16.74 -12.66
C ILE A 463 9.42 -16.16 -13.33
N ILE A 464 9.26 -15.19 -14.21
CA ILE A 464 10.35 -14.63 -15.01
C ILE A 464 11.16 -13.64 -14.16
N ARG A 465 12.48 -13.61 -14.38
CA ARG A 465 13.40 -12.64 -13.80
C ARG A 465 14.33 -12.08 -14.88
N TRP A 466 14.66 -10.79 -14.76
CA TRP A 466 15.63 -10.11 -15.61
C TRP A 466 16.71 -9.49 -14.75
N GLY A 467 17.89 -9.22 -15.29
CA GLY A 467 18.94 -8.65 -14.47
C GLY A 467 20.24 -8.34 -15.21
N ALA A 468 21.24 -7.97 -14.44
CA ALA A 468 22.60 -7.83 -14.89
C ALA A 468 23.56 -8.54 -13.94
N ARG A 469 24.66 -9.06 -14.45
CA ARG A 469 25.70 -9.73 -13.66
C ARG A 469 27.07 -9.20 -14.07
N ALA A 470 27.84 -8.72 -13.11
CA ALA A 470 29.24 -8.41 -13.25
C ALA A 470 30.08 -9.47 -12.53
N SER A 471 31.18 -9.93 -13.11
CA SER A 471 32.08 -10.86 -12.44
C SER A 471 33.54 -10.58 -12.72
N TYR A 472 34.40 -10.90 -11.75
CA TYR A 472 35.85 -10.90 -11.88
C TYR A 472 36.40 -12.24 -11.42
N SER A 473 37.24 -12.88 -12.23
CA SER A 473 37.89 -14.15 -11.89
C SER A 473 39.37 -14.15 -12.22
N LEU A 474 40.15 -14.80 -11.36
CA LEU A 474 41.58 -14.97 -11.46
C LEU A 474 41.93 -16.46 -11.52
N ALA A 475 42.77 -16.85 -12.47
CA ALA A 475 43.39 -18.17 -12.55
C ALA A 475 44.92 -18.00 -12.54
N PRO A 476 45.57 -18.16 -11.37
CA PRO A 476 47.04 -18.22 -11.31
C PRO A 476 47.52 -19.54 -11.92
N ASP A 477 48.73 -19.53 -12.48
CA ASP A 477 49.35 -20.71 -13.11
C ASP A 477 48.43 -21.43 -14.09
N ALA A 478 47.66 -20.65 -14.85
CA ALA A 478 46.69 -21.16 -15.80
C ALA A 478 47.37 -22.00 -16.90
N TRP A 479 48.66 -21.83 -17.16
CA TRP A 479 49.38 -22.59 -18.19
C TRP A 479 50.77 -23.01 -17.73
N VAL A 480 51.44 -23.85 -18.55
CA VAL A 480 52.76 -24.45 -18.26
C VAL A 480 53.86 -23.40 -18.09
N ASP A 481 53.65 -22.20 -18.58
CA ASP A 481 54.54 -21.03 -18.51
C ASP A 481 54.29 -20.11 -17.29
N SER A 482 53.56 -20.59 -16.27
CA SER A 482 53.18 -19.81 -15.07
C SER A 482 52.38 -18.54 -15.39
N ALA A 483 51.64 -18.55 -16.50
CA ALA A 483 50.81 -17.44 -16.90
C ALA A 483 49.62 -17.25 -15.95
N THR A 484 49.36 -16.00 -15.56
CA THR A 484 48.19 -15.61 -14.77
C THR A 484 47.11 -15.05 -15.67
N LEU A 485 45.90 -15.57 -15.57
CA LEU A 485 44.76 -15.07 -16.32
C LEU A 485 43.79 -14.31 -15.41
N GLN A 486 43.38 -13.13 -15.87
CA GLN A 486 42.29 -12.35 -15.32
C GLN A 486 41.14 -12.24 -16.32
N ARG A 487 39.90 -12.32 -15.83
CA ARG A 487 38.69 -12.16 -16.62
C ARG A 487 37.71 -11.26 -15.88
N VAL A 488 37.20 -10.25 -16.56
CA VAL A 488 36.07 -9.41 -16.16
C VAL A 488 34.95 -9.66 -17.14
N SER A 489 33.71 -9.78 -16.66
CA SER A 489 32.55 -9.85 -17.56
C SER A 489 31.35 -9.08 -17.02
N VAL A 490 30.53 -8.60 -17.94
CA VAL A 490 29.24 -7.94 -17.67
C VAL A 490 28.21 -8.54 -18.61
N LEU A 491 27.16 -9.14 -18.05
CA LEU A 491 26.11 -9.83 -18.78
C LEU A 491 24.75 -9.24 -18.46
N ALA A 492 23.90 -9.12 -19.48
CA ALA A 492 22.46 -9.04 -19.29
C ALA A 492 21.92 -10.46 -19.04
N MET A 493 20.99 -10.61 -18.11
CA MET A 493 20.47 -11.89 -17.63
C MET A 493 18.95 -11.95 -17.80
N GLY A 494 18.44 -13.14 -18.14
CA GLY A 494 17.02 -13.48 -18.14
C GLY A 494 16.82 -14.92 -17.66
N GLY A 495 15.80 -15.19 -16.86
CA GLY A 495 15.60 -16.52 -16.31
C GLY A 495 14.25 -16.76 -15.67
N LEU A 496 14.09 -17.97 -15.13
CA LEU A 496 12.90 -18.47 -14.47
C LEU A 496 13.26 -18.85 -13.04
N SER A 497 12.36 -18.60 -12.09
CA SER A 497 12.59 -18.93 -10.69
C SER A 497 11.30 -19.31 -9.97
N GLY A 498 11.33 -20.43 -9.25
CA GLY A 498 10.23 -20.94 -8.45
C GLY A 498 9.93 -20.10 -7.21
N ARG A 499 8.84 -20.45 -6.53
CA ARG A 499 8.38 -19.83 -5.28
C ARG A 499 8.67 -20.73 -4.08
N GLY A 500 8.62 -20.16 -2.87
CA GLY A 500 8.83 -20.88 -1.61
C GLY A 500 10.23 -20.72 -1.00
N THR A 501 10.44 -21.39 0.13
CA THR A 501 11.68 -21.37 0.93
C THR A 501 12.84 -22.02 0.21
N LEU A 502 12.59 -23.09 -0.53
CA LEU A 502 13.55 -23.73 -1.43
C LEU A 502 12.99 -23.66 -2.85
N ALA A 503 13.59 -22.83 -3.70
CA ALA A 503 13.08 -22.52 -5.03
C ALA A 503 14.12 -22.86 -6.12
N PRO A 504 13.77 -23.68 -7.12
CA PRO A 504 14.63 -23.89 -8.27
C PRO A 504 14.69 -22.64 -9.16
N PHE A 505 15.79 -22.48 -9.88
CA PHE A 505 15.93 -21.45 -10.90
C PHE A 505 16.76 -21.92 -12.10
N ALA A 506 16.55 -21.25 -13.24
CA ALA A 506 17.35 -21.38 -14.46
C ALA A 506 17.51 -20.00 -15.11
N GLU A 507 18.72 -19.67 -15.56
CA GLU A 507 19.08 -18.35 -16.09
C GLU A 507 19.96 -18.48 -17.33
N LEU A 508 19.77 -17.57 -18.27
CA LEU A 508 20.60 -17.36 -19.44
C LEU A 508 21.10 -15.93 -19.44
N GLY A 509 22.30 -15.71 -19.95
CA GLY A 509 22.84 -14.37 -20.10
C GLY A 509 23.80 -14.25 -21.26
N ALA A 510 23.95 -13.02 -21.75
CA ALA A 510 24.90 -12.69 -22.78
C ALA A 510 25.45 -11.29 -22.54
N GLY A 511 26.69 -11.06 -22.96
CA GLY A 511 27.29 -9.75 -22.85
C GLY A 511 28.75 -9.71 -23.21
N TRP A 512 29.45 -8.84 -22.50
CA TRP A 512 30.80 -8.42 -22.80
C TRP A 512 31.78 -9.00 -21.79
N LEU A 513 33.00 -9.27 -22.23
CA LEU A 513 34.08 -9.69 -21.37
C LEU A 513 35.42 -9.06 -21.78
N MET A 514 36.28 -8.87 -20.78
CA MET A 514 37.68 -8.55 -20.95
C MET A 514 38.56 -9.63 -20.32
N THR A 515 39.59 -10.05 -21.05
CA THR A 515 40.61 -10.97 -20.54
C THR A 515 41.99 -10.34 -20.58
N VAL A 516 42.79 -10.61 -19.56
CA VAL A 516 44.22 -10.27 -19.53
C VAL A 516 44.99 -11.55 -19.22
N VAL A 517 46.00 -11.85 -20.05
CA VAL A 517 46.93 -12.95 -19.85
C VAL A 517 48.31 -12.36 -19.56
N ASP A 518 48.78 -12.56 -18.34
CA ASP A 518 50.06 -12.07 -17.86
C ASP A 518 51.07 -13.23 -17.85
N ARG A 519 52.09 -13.14 -18.71
CA ARG A 519 53.18 -14.13 -18.82
C ARG A 519 54.51 -13.50 -18.41
N PRO A 520 55.50 -14.28 -17.98
CA PRO A 520 56.85 -13.76 -17.76
C PRO A 520 57.36 -12.99 -19.00
N GLY A 521 57.50 -11.67 -18.88
CA GLY A 521 57.98 -10.78 -19.95
C GLY A 521 56.97 -10.38 -21.04
N ARG A 522 55.70 -10.81 -20.98
CA ARG A 522 54.68 -10.45 -21.98
C ARG A 522 53.28 -10.41 -21.37
N ARG A 523 52.58 -9.29 -21.54
CA ARG A 523 51.17 -9.14 -21.15
C ARG A 523 50.31 -8.93 -22.39
N GLU A 524 49.21 -9.66 -22.47
CA GLU A 524 48.24 -9.55 -23.55
C GLU A 524 46.84 -9.36 -22.99
N GLY A 525 45.97 -8.68 -23.74
CA GLY A 525 44.57 -8.55 -23.36
C GLY A 525 43.66 -8.42 -24.56
N ASP A 526 42.42 -8.86 -24.37
CA ASP A 526 41.31 -8.61 -25.27
C ASP A 526 40.20 -7.94 -24.47
N SER A 527 39.86 -6.71 -24.85
CA SER A 527 38.82 -5.91 -24.22
C SER A 527 37.51 -5.92 -25.01
N LEU A 528 37.39 -6.71 -26.08
CA LEU A 528 36.19 -6.78 -26.92
C LEU A 528 35.64 -8.20 -27.03
N GLY A 529 35.90 -9.02 -26.01
CA GLY A 529 35.39 -10.38 -25.94
C GLY A 529 33.87 -10.44 -25.75
N LEU A 530 33.27 -11.52 -26.25
CA LEU A 530 31.84 -11.80 -26.07
C LEU A 530 31.68 -13.00 -25.16
N THR A 531 30.72 -12.94 -24.24
CA THR A 531 30.40 -14.04 -23.34
C THR A 531 28.92 -14.40 -23.37
N ALA A 532 28.61 -15.67 -23.17
CA ALA A 532 27.26 -16.15 -22.87
C ALA A 532 27.32 -17.09 -21.66
N ARG A 533 26.23 -17.14 -20.89
CA ARG A 533 26.12 -17.97 -19.69
C ARG A 533 24.79 -18.71 -19.69
N GLY A 534 24.82 -19.98 -19.31
CA GLY A 534 23.63 -20.70 -18.83
C GLY A 534 23.87 -21.22 -17.42
N ALA A 535 22.91 -21.06 -16.52
CA ALA A 535 23.02 -21.53 -15.15
C ALA A 535 21.69 -22.09 -14.63
N ALA A 536 21.76 -23.09 -13.75
CA ALA A 536 20.61 -23.61 -13.03
C ALA A 536 20.99 -23.96 -11.59
N GLY A 537 20.04 -23.87 -10.67
CA GLY A 537 20.35 -24.03 -9.26
C GLY A 537 19.15 -23.98 -8.32
N LEU A 538 19.46 -23.91 -7.04
CA LEU A 538 18.50 -23.79 -5.95
C LEU A 538 18.76 -22.50 -5.17
N ARG A 539 17.69 -21.83 -4.78
CA ARG A 539 17.68 -20.70 -3.85
C ARG A 539 17.01 -21.13 -2.56
N TRP A 540 17.71 -20.97 -1.45
CA TRP A 540 17.21 -21.27 -0.11
C TRP A 540 17.09 -19.97 0.71
N ARG A 541 15.87 -19.61 1.11
CA ARG A 541 15.59 -18.40 1.89
C ARG A 541 15.59 -18.72 3.39
N ALA A 542 16.36 -17.98 4.17
CA ALA A 542 16.42 -18.07 5.62
C ALA A 542 16.33 -16.65 6.21
N GLY A 543 15.13 -16.24 6.60
CA GLY A 543 14.85 -14.87 7.05
C GLY A 543 15.04 -13.84 5.93
N ASP A 544 15.83 -12.80 6.21
CA ASP A 544 16.10 -11.67 5.32
C ASP A 544 17.14 -11.97 4.22
N PHE A 545 17.73 -13.16 4.25
CA PHE A 545 18.77 -13.56 3.30
C PHE A 545 18.35 -14.80 2.52
N ALA A 546 18.84 -14.91 1.30
CA ALA A 546 18.75 -16.14 0.54
C ALA A 546 20.13 -16.59 0.05
N VAL A 547 20.41 -17.88 0.20
CA VAL A 547 21.61 -18.53 -0.35
C VAL A 547 21.25 -19.17 -1.68
N ARG A 548 22.08 -18.94 -2.70
CA ARG A 548 21.92 -19.51 -4.04
C ARG A 548 23.10 -20.38 -4.38
N GLY A 549 22.84 -21.65 -4.67
CA GLY A 549 23.83 -22.55 -5.26
C GLY A 549 23.50 -22.76 -6.74
N ALA A 550 24.45 -22.48 -7.63
CA ALA A 550 24.27 -22.61 -9.07
C ALA A 550 25.38 -23.46 -9.70
N PHE A 551 25.00 -24.30 -10.66
CA PHE A 551 25.91 -24.82 -11.67
C PHE A 551 25.76 -23.98 -12.94
N GLY A 552 26.89 -23.57 -13.52
CA GLY A 552 26.92 -22.70 -14.69
C GLY A 552 27.84 -23.23 -15.78
N LEU A 553 27.51 -22.87 -17.02
CA LEU A 553 28.30 -23.11 -18.21
C LEU A 553 28.45 -21.78 -18.97
N ASP A 554 29.67 -21.25 -19.00
CA ASP A 554 30.00 -20.01 -19.70
C ASP A 554 30.62 -20.33 -21.07
N PHE A 555 30.29 -19.56 -22.11
CA PHE A 555 30.99 -19.53 -23.38
C PHE A 555 31.73 -18.20 -23.51
N ASP A 556 33.04 -18.25 -23.71
CA ASP A 556 33.87 -17.06 -23.93
C ASP A 556 34.45 -17.07 -25.34
N GLY A 557 34.21 -16.00 -26.09
CA GLY A 557 34.76 -15.73 -27.41
C GLY A 557 35.73 -14.55 -27.38
N VAL A 558 37.04 -14.83 -27.32
CA VAL A 558 38.11 -13.83 -27.16
C VAL A 558 39.22 -14.00 -28.21
N ARG A 559 40.00 -12.96 -28.46
CA ARG A 559 41.18 -12.98 -29.32
C ARG A 559 42.46 -13.06 -28.48
N VAL A 560 43.24 -14.11 -28.70
CA VAL A 560 44.54 -14.32 -28.04
C VAL A 560 45.54 -14.78 -29.09
N ASP A 561 46.77 -14.26 -29.03
CA ASP A 561 47.81 -14.50 -30.04
C ASP A 561 47.33 -14.18 -31.47
N GLY A 562 46.50 -13.15 -31.64
CA GLY A 562 45.95 -12.74 -32.95
C GLY A 562 44.80 -13.61 -33.48
N HIS A 563 44.47 -14.73 -32.83
CA HIS A 563 43.41 -15.66 -33.25
C HIS A 563 42.20 -15.60 -32.33
N ARG A 564 40.99 -15.63 -32.91
CA ARG A 564 39.74 -15.74 -32.14
C ARG A 564 39.54 -17.17 -31.68
N ARG A 565 39.32 -17.36 -30.38
CA ARG A 565 39.05 -18.66 -29.75
C ARG A 565 37.72 -18.58 -29.00
N GLY A 566 36.91 -19.63 -29.15
CA GLY A 566 35.66 -19.82 -28.41
C GLY A 566 35.76 -21.04 -27.51
N ARG A 567 35.37 -20.95 -26.24
CA ARG A 567 35.43 -22.10 -25.32
C ARG A 567 34.31 -22.10 -24.29
N TRP A 568 33.80 -23.30 -24.02
CA TRP A 568 32.88 -23.58 -22.93
C TRP A 568 33.61 -23.87 -21.62
N ILE A 569 33.12 -23.30 -20.53
CA ILE A 569 33.77 -23.26 -19.22
C ILE A 569 32.72 -23.64 -18.17
N PRO A 570 32.79 -24.85 -17.58
CA PRO A 570 31.92 -25.20 -16.48
C PRO A 570 32.39 -24.52 -15.18
N GLY A 571 31.43 -24.20 -14.32
CA GLY A 571 31.70 -23.63 -13.00
C GLY A 571 30.53 -23.77 -12.04
N VAL A 572 30.81 -23.44 -10.78
CA VAL A 572 29.83 -23.36 -9.70
C VAL A 572 29.87 -21.97 -9.07
N GLU A 573 28.72 -21.54 -8.57
CA GLU A 573 28.55 -20.24 -7.92
C GLU A 573 27.75 -20.41 -6.63
N LEU A 574 28.23 -19.78 -5.57
CA LEU A 574 27.52 -19.67 -4.31
C LEU A 574 27.27 -18.19 -4.03
N GLY A 575 26.01 -17.78 -4.08
CA GLY A 575 25.55 -16.41 -3.91
C GLY A 575 24.81 -16.18 -2.60
N LEU A 576 24.96 -14.98 -2.04
CA LEU A 576 24.13 -14.46 -0.96
C LEU A 576 23.32 -13.28 -1.51
N GLU A 577 22.01 -13.43 -1.50
CA GLU A 577 21.01 -12.46 -1.94
C GLU A 577 20.36 -11.79 -0.71
N ARG A 578 20.15 -10.48 -0.80
CA ARG A 578 19.44 -9.67 0.20
C ARG A 578 18.24 -8.99 -0.42
#